data_AF-A0A522XF58-F1
#
_entry.id   AF-A0A522XF58-F1
#
_cell.length_a   1.000
_cell.length_b   1.000
_cell.length_c   1.000
_cell.angle_alpha   90.00
_cell.angle_beta   90.00
_cell.angle_gamma   90.00
#
_symmetry.space_group_name_H-M   'P 1'
#
loop_
_entity.id
_entity.type
_entity.pdbx_description
1 polymer ?
#
loop_
_entity_poly.entity_id
_entity_poly.type
_entity_poly.pdbx_seq_one_letter_code
_entity_poly.pdbx_strand_id
1 'polypeptide(L)'
;MNSLPHTGREKTDNPLWDYVQSLSPEAIAKLSQPNSEVAQVMERSIAGMLGTLPPEGFDVAVTTSRENLSKLLVSAMMNGYFLNSAHQRMAFDRSLQAVHTDDDPDSHE
;
A
#
# COMPACT_ATOMS: atom_id res chain seq x y z
N MET A 1 11.93 -19.20 -67.02
CA MET A 1 12.33 -18.52 -65.77
C MET A 1 11.18 -17.63 -65.31
N ASN A 2 10.40 -18.09 -64.33
CA ASN A 2 9.41 -17.24 -63.64
C ASN A 2 10.10 -16.67 -62.39
N SER A 3 10.22 -15.35 -62.33
CA SER A 3 10.61 -14.66 -61.09
C SER A 3 9.34 -14.43 -60.26
N LEU A 4 9.34 -14.96 -59.04
CA LEU A 4 8.28 -14.81 -58.04
C LEU A 4 8.11 -13.33 -57.64
N PRO A 5 6.89 -12.84 -57.43
CA PRO A 5 6.69 -11.57 -56.76
C PRO A 5 7.01 -11.71 -55.27
N HIS A 6 7.77 -10.76 -54.75
CA HIS A 6 8.06 -10.60 -53.34
C HIS A 6 6.75 -10.46 -52.55
N THR A 7 6.51 -11.39 -51.64
CA THR A 7 5.46 -11.31 -50.63
C THR A 7 5.71 -10.07 -49.77
N GLY A 8 4.89 -9.05 -49.98
CA GLY A 8 4.77 -7.90 -49.09
C GLY A 8 4.44 -8.38 -47.68
N ARG A 9 5.05 -7.72 -46.70
CA ARG A 9 4.79 -7.83 -45.26
C ARG A 9 3.35 -8.24 -44.97
N GLU A 10 3.17 -9.35 -44.28
CA GLU A 10 1.98 -9.59 -43.48
C GLU A 10 1.90 -8.46 -42.44
N LYS A 11 1.17 -7.41 -42.81
CA LYS A 11 0.55 -6.52 -41.85
C LYS A 11 -0.43 -7.44 -41.13
N THR A 12 -0.21 -7.68 -39.85
CA THR A 12 -1.25 -8.26 -39.00
C THR A 12 -2.34 -7.20 -38.89
N ASP A 13 -3.11 -7.03 -39.97
CA ASP A 13 -4.35 -6.28 -39.98
C ASP A 13 -5.23 -7.05 -39.00
N ASN A 14 -5.26 -6.58 -37.75
CA ASN A 14 -6.09 -7.17 -36.74
C ASN A 14 -7.50 -6.64 -37.04
N PRO A 15 -8.37 -7.45 -37.68
CA PRO A 15 -9.68 -6.97 -38.12
C PRO A 15 -10.55 -6.55 -36.93
N LEU A 16 -10.25 -7.06 -35.72
CA LEU A 16 -10.89 -6.65 -34.48
C LEU A 16 -10.43 -5.25 -34.06
N TRP A 17 -9.18 -4.88 -34.34
CA TRP A 17 -8.66 -3.54 -34.05
C TRP A 17 -9.30 -2.49 -34.95
N ASP A 18 -9.43 -2.79 -36.24
CA ASP A 18 -10.14 -1.91 -37.19
C ASP A 18 -11.63 -1.80 -36.83
N TYR A 19 -12.24 -2.91 -36.42
CA TYR A 19 -13.61 -2.92 -35.90
C TYR A 19 -13.75 -2.03 -34.66
N VAL A 20 -12.86 -2.16 -33.67
CA VAL A 20 -12.88 -1.34 -32.45
C VAL A 20 -12.68 0.15 -32.77
N GLN A 21 -11.79 0.51 -33.70
CA GLN A 21 -11.61 1.91 -34.14
C GLN A 21 -12.83 2.46 -34.88
N SER A 22 -13.61 1.61 -35.56
CA SER A 22 -14.81 2.01 -36.28
C SER A 22 -16.06 2.20 -35.40
N LEU A 23 -15.99 1.80 -34.12
CA LEU A 23 -17.11 1.92 -33.19
C LEU A 23 -17.38 3.38 -32.81
N SER A 24 -18.66 3.73 -32.64
CA SER A 24 -19.04 5.03 -32.08
C SER A 24 -18.67 5.11 -30.59
N PRO A 25 -18.45 6.32 -30.05
CA PRO A 25 -18.17 6.53 -28.63
C PRO A 25 -19.22 5.88 -27.70
N GLU A 26 -20.49 5.85 -28.12
CA GLU A 26 -21.59 5.20 -27.38
C GLU A 26 -21.47 3.66 -27.37
N ALA A 27 -21.06 3.06 -28.48
CA ALA A 27 -20.83 1.61 -28.54
C ALA A 27 -19.62 1.21 -27.68
N ILE A 28 -18.55 2.00 -27.70
CA ILE A 28 -17.38 1.81 -26.83
C ILE A 28 -17.76 1.95 -25.37
N ALA A 29 -18.56 2.97 -25.01
CA ALA A 29 -19.04 3.15 -23.64
C ALA A 29 -19.86 1.96 -23.15
N LYS A 30 -20.72 1.39 -24.01
CA LYS A 30 -21.55 0.23 -23.69
C LYS A 30 -20.75 -1.07 -23.58
N LEU A 31 -19.71 -1.26 -24.40
CA LEU A 31 -18.76 -2.37 -24.28
C LEU A 31 -17.83 -2.23 -23.07
N SER A 32 -17.51 -1.00 -22.69
CA SER A 32 -16.65 -0.66 -21.54
C SER A 32 -17.41 -0.67 -20.21
N GLN A 33 -18.71 -0.98 -20.20
CA GLN A 33 -19.45 -1.19 -18.97
C GLN A 33 -19.19 -2.61 -18.46
N PRO A 34 -18.39 -2.79 -17.39
CA PRO A 34 -18.24 -4.09 -16.79
C PRO A 34 -19.60 -4.57 -16.25
N ASN A 35 -19.85 -5.87 -16.34
CA ASN A 35 -20.96 -6.46 -15.61
C ASN A 35 -20.74 -6.24 -14.09
N SER A 36 -21.81 -6.26 -13.31
CA SER A 36 -21.77 -5.95 -11.86
C SER A 36 -20.77 -6.82 -11.08
N GLU A 37 -20.62 -8.09 -11.47
CA GLU A 37 -19.69 -9.03 -10.84
C GLU A 37 -18.23 -8.66 -11.11
N VAL A 38 -17.89 -8.34 -12.36
CA VAL A 38 -16.57 -7.88 -12.78
C VAL A 38 -16.23 -6.53 -12.15
N ALA A 39 -17.21 -5.64 -12.00
CA ALA A 39 -17.01 -4.36 -11.31
C ALA A 39 -16.64 -4.57 -9.83
N GLN A 40 -17.33 -5.46 -9.12
CA GLN A 40 -17.00 -5.80 -7.72
C GLN A 40 -15.63 -6.48 -7.59
N VAL A 41 -15.26 -7.35 -8.53
CA VAL A 41 -13.93 -7.98 -8.55
C VAL A 41 -12.84 -6.94 -8.81
N MET A 42 -13.06 -6.00 -9.73
CA MET A 42 -12.14 -4.89 -9.96
C MET A 42 -12.02 -4.00 -8.73
N GLU A 43 -13.12 -3.66 -8.06
CA GLU A 43 -13.12 -2.86 -6.84
C GLU A 43 -12.32 -3.54 -5.72
N ARG A 44 -12.49 -4.86 -5.53
CA ARG A 44 -11.66 -5.65 -4.60
C ARG A 44 -10.20 -5.69 -4.99
N SER A 45 -9.90 -5.84 -6.27
CA SER A 45 -8.52 -5.86 -6.79
C SER A 45 -7.84 -4.51 -6.57
N ILE A 46 -8.53 -3.42 -6.87
CA ILE A 46 -8.06 -2.05 -6.63
C ILE A 46 -7.89 -1.80 -5.13
N ALA A 47 -8.85 -2.17 -4.29
CA ALA A 47 -8.73 -2.05 -2.84
C ALA A 47 -7.53 -2.84 -2.29
N GLY A 48 -7.26 -4.04 -2.84
CA GLY A 48 -6.07 -4.82 -2.53
C GLY A 48 -4.77 -4.13 -2.92
N MET A 49 -4.71 -3.57 -4.14
CA MET A 49 -3.54 -2.79 -4.62
C MET A 49 -3.33 -1.53 -3.78
N LEU A 50 -4.40 -0.80 -3.46
CA LEU A 50 -4.40 0.37 -2.58
C LEU A 50 -4.02 0.05 -1.13
N GLY A 51 -4.33 -1.15 -0.64
CA GLY A 51 -3.92 -1.62 0.68
C GLY A 51 -2.42 -1.92 0.80
N THR A 52 -1.73 -2.10 -0.33
CA THR A 52 -0.28 -2.39 -0.40
C THR A 52 0.55 -1.23 -0.93
N LEU A 53 -0.05 -0.05 -1.07
CA LEU A 53 0.57 1.07 -1.73
C LEU A 53 1.69 1.67 -0.87
N PRO A 54 2.92 1.82 -1.42
CA PRO A 54 4.03 2.38 -0.67
C PRO A 54 3.74 3.84 -0.27
N PRO A 55 3.89 4.21 1.01
CA PRO A 55 3.52 5.53 1.51
C PRO A 55 4.41 6.65 0.97
N GLU A 56 5.58 6.34 0.41
CA GLU A 56 6.49 7.37 -0.12
C GLU A 56 6.01 8.00 -1.44
N GLY A 57 5.10 7.36 -2.17
CA GLY A 57 4.65 7.82 -3.49
C GLY A 57 3.23 8.39 -3.55
N PHE A 58 2.49 8.35 -2.44
CA PHE A 58 1.04 8.56 -2.44
C PHE A 58 0.56 9.28 -1.19
N ASP A 59 -0.32 10.26 -1.38
CA ASP A 59 -1.06 10.87 -0.28
C ASP A 59 -2.16 9.90 0.22
N VAL A 60 -2.10 9.55 1.50
CA VAL A 60 -3.06 8.65 2.13
C VAL A 60 -4.07 9.46 2.96
N ALA A 61 -5.35 9.40 2.56
CA ALA A 61 -6.45 9.97 3.33
C ALA A 61 -7.26 8.83 3.99
N VAL A 62 -7.42 8.89 5.31
CA VAL A 62 -8.22 7.92 6.06
C VAL A 62 -9.52 8.56 6.51
N THR A 63 -10.65 8.04 6.02
CA THR A 63 -11.99 8.45 6.46
C THR A 63 -12.53 7.43 7.45
N THR A 64 -12.97 7.89 8.62
CA THR A 64 -13.50 7.01 9.67
C THR A 64 -14.62 7.68 10.46
N SER A 65 -15.38 6.89 11.22
CA SER A 65 -16.43 7.41 12.09
C SER A 65 -15.83 8.01 13.36
N ARG A 66 -16.58 8.92 14.02
CA ARG A 66 -16.21 9.50 15.31
C ARG A 66 -15.91 8.43 16.37
N GLU A 67 -16.68 7.34 16.37
CA GLU A 67 -16.55 6.22 17.31
C GLU A 67 -15.27 5.40 17.08
N ASN A 68 -14.93 5.13 15.82
CA ASN A 68 -13.70 4.40 15.51
C ASN A 68 -12.46 5.29 15.74
N LEU A 69 -12.56 6.57 15.42
CA LEU A 69 -11.51 7.55 15.72
C LEU A 69 -11.25 7.68 17.22
N SER A 70 -12.30 7.78 18.04
CA SER A 70 -12.14 7.92 19.49
C SER A 70 -11.44 6.70 20.10
N LYS A 71 -11.80 5.48 19.68
CA LYS A 71 -11.14 4.24 20.09
C LYS A 71 -9.66 4.23 19.70
N LEU A 72 -9.35 4.64 18.47
CA LEU A 72 -7.97 4.73 17.99
C LEU A 72 -7.16 5.72 18.84
N LEU A 73 -7.70 6.90 19.13
CA LEU A 73 -7.04 7.91 19.95
C LEU A 73 -6.81 7.42 21.38
N VAL A 74 -7.79 6.78 22.00
CA VAL A 74 -7.65 6.21 23.35
C VAL A 74 -6.56 5.14 23.37
N SER A 75 -6.52 4.25 22.37
CA SER A 75 -5.46 3.25 22.23
C SER A 75 -4.07 3.89 22.05
N ALA A 76 -3.96 4.91 21.20
CA ALA A 76 -2.71 5.64 20.98
C ALA A 76 -2.23 6.33 22.27
N MET A 77 -3.14 6.94 23.04
CA MET A 77 -2.82 7.55 24.33
C MET A 77 -2.31 6.50 25.33
N MET A 78 -2.99 5.37 25.47
CA MET A 78 -2.56 4.28 26.35
C MET A 78 -1.17 3.77 25.99
N ASN A 79 -0.89 3.59 24.69
CA ASN A 79 0.45 3.22 24.22
C ASN A 79 1.49 4.28 24.61
N GLY A 80 1.19 5.57 24.45
CA GLY A 80 2.07 6.66 24.87
C GLY A 80 2.44 6.60 26.36
N TYR A 81 1.45 6.41 27.24
CA TYR A 81 1.70 6.24 28.67
C TYR A 81 2.51 5.00 29.00
N PHE A 82 2.26 3.88 28.31
CA PHE A 82 3.01 2.65 28.48
C PHE A 82 4.49 2.82 28.10
N LEU A 83 4.76 3.42 26.94
CA LEU A 83 6.12 3.70 26.46
C LEU A 83 6.86 4.63 27.43
N ASN A 84 6.21 5.69 27.91
CA ASN A 84 6.82 6.61 28.86
C ASN A 84 7.12 5.92 30.21
N SER A 85 6.20 5.09 30.70
CA SER A 85 6.41 4.31 31.93
C SER A 85 7.57 3.32 31.78
N ALA A 86 7.68 2.65 30.62
CA ALA A 86 8.80 1.77 30.31
C ALA A 86 10.13 2.55 30.28
N HIS A 87 10.14 3.76 29.69
CA HIS A 87 11.30 4.63 29.68
C HIS A 87 11.74 5.04 31.10
N GLN A 88 10.80 5.43 31.97
CA GLN A 88 11.09 5.77 33.36
C GLN A 88 11.70 4.60 34.13
N ARG A 89 11.15 3.40 33.95
CA ARG A 89 11.69 2.19 34.57
C ARG A 89 13.12 1.91 34.10
N MET A 90 13.39 1.99 32.80
CA MET A 90 14.74 1.80 32.26
C MET A 90 15.73 2.86 32.77
N ALA A 91 15.29 4.12 32.91
CA ALA A 91 16.12 5.18 33.47
C ALA A 91 16.44 4.93 34.95
N PHE A 92 15.46 4.49 35.72
CA PHE A 92 15.65 4.12 37.12
C PHE A 92 16.61 2.94 37.29
N ASP A 93 16.41 1.85 36.52
CA ASP A 93 17.28 0.67 36.57
C ASP A 93 18.74 1.03 36.23
N ARG A 94 18.97 1.92 35.25
CA ARG A 94 20.31 2.45 34.95
C ARG A 94 20.91 3.26 36.10
N SER A 95 20.11 4.08 36.77
CA SER A 95 20.58 4.86 37.92
C SER A 95 21.00 3.95 39.09
N LEU A 96 20.26 2.86 39.33
CA LEU A 96 20.64 1.87 40.34
C LEU A 96 21.93 1.13 39.98
N GLN A 97 22.12 0.76 38.71
CA GLN A 97 23.35 0.11 38.26
C GLN A 97 24.57 1.02 38.39
N ALA A 98 24.43 2.31 38.09
CA ALA A 98 25.51 3.28 38.27
C ALA A 98 25.96 3.36 39.74
N VAL A 99 25.00 3.41 40.67
CA VAL A 99 25.30 3.41 42.12
C VAL A 99 25.99 2.12 42.56
N HIS A 100 25.55 0.95 42.06
CA HIS A 100 26.17 -0.34 42.38
C HIS A 100 27.60 -0.51 41.82
N THR A 101 28.03 0.29 40.85
CA THR A 101 29.38 0.21 40.29
C THR A 101 30.40 1.05 41.08
N ASP A 102 29.94 2.05 41.85
CA ASP A 102 30.80 2.92 42.67
C ASP A 102 31.19 2.30 44.04
N ASP A 103 30.55 1.19 44.44
CA ASP A 103 30.75 0.51 45.73
C ASP A 103 31.71 -0.71 45.65
N ASP A 104 32.46 -0.90 44.55
CA ASP A 104 33.46 -1.97 44.43
C ASP A 104 34.83 -1.50 44.95
N PRO A 105 35.24 -1.81 46.20
CA PRO A 105 36.41 -1.20 46.82
C PRO A 105 37.75 -1.83 46.41
N ASP A 106 37.75 -2.86 45.55
CA ASP A 106 38.93 -3.70 45.28
C ASP A 106 39.23 -3.88 43.77
N SER A 107 39.38 -2.78 43.02
CA SER A 107 39.92 -2.83 41.64
C SER A 107 41.18 -1.97 41.42
N HIS A 108 41.90 -1.69 42.50
CA HIS A 108 43.30 -1.23 42.45
C HIS A 108 44.16 -2.06 43.41
N GLU A 109 44.63 -3.23 42.98
CA GLU A 109 46.03 -3.73 43.09
C GLU A 109 46.20 -5.09 42.41
#